data_AF-A0A931K7N0-F1
#
_entry.id   AF-A0A931K7N0-F1
#
_cell.length_a   1.000
_cell.length_b   1.000
_cell.length_c   1.000
_cell.angle_alpha   90.00
_cell.angle_beta   90.00
_cell.angle_gamma   90.00
#
_symmetry.space_group_name_H-M   'P 1'
#
loop_
_entity.id
_entity.type
_entity.pdbx_description
1 polymer ?
#
loop_
_entity_poly.entity_id
_entity_poly.type
_entity_poly.pdbx_seq_one_letter_code
_entity_poly.pdbx_strand_id
1 'polypeptide(L)'
;MKFFLIQRPPAGSDEDRSFGVDCEKTDHAQNGNANICPECGRALSMLEWLPPFEVELTTFGRHYADILYCVDDLLVSDRFVDVYRKAGLTGLDEFIPAQIVKLRHRRKKPLEPIPQYFRAPVKMSKTTIDQVASEYEWEDCSKICPCCLTGPLIRYKSQIVDQNTWDGLDIFLPRGGRRKLVSQRFVDACQEHNLNIGIFTPAETFGNDGFPWKKGHLQK
;
A
#
# COMPACT_ATOMS: atom_id res chain seq x y z
N MET A 1 14.52 13.20 -3.05
CA MET A 1 13.77 12.67 -1.89
C MET A 1 13.87 11.16 -1.88
N LYS A 2 13.91 10.49 -0.71
CA LYS A 2 13.84 9.02 -0.62
C LYS A 2 12.40 8.55 -0.47
N PHE A 3 12.11 7.39 -1.04
CA PHE A 3 10.79 6.76 -1.02
C PHE A 3 10.89 5.31 -0.58
N PHE A 4 9.84 4.82 0.08
CA PHE A 4 9.78 3.48 0.63
C PHE A 4 8.48 2.81 0.22
N LEU A 5 8.52 1.50 0.05
CA LEU A 5 7.32 0.69 0.05
C LEU A 5 6.92 0.43 1.49
N ILE A 6 5.62 0.58 1.75
CA ILE A 6 4.99 0.14 2.98
C ILE A 6 4.45 -1.27 2.80
N GLN A 7 4.94 -2.22 3.60
CA GLN A 7 4.63 -3.63 3.44
C GLN A 7 4.15 -4.27 4.73
N ARG A 8 3.19 -5.18 4.59
CA ARG A 8 2.80 -6.10 5.66
C ARG A 8 4.04 -6.90 6.12
N PRO A 9 4.26 -7.04 7.44
CA PRO A 9 5.29 -7.92 7.96
C PRO A 9 5.20 -9.33 7.39
N PRO A 10 6.32 -9.97 7.02
CA PRO A 10 6.35 -11.37 6.64
C PRO A 10 5.81 -12.24 7.79
N ALA A 11 5.02 -13.26 7.46
CA ALA A 11 4.47 -14.17 8.46
C ALA A 11 5.60 -14.79 9.30
N GLY A 12 5.47 -14.70 10.63
CA GLY A 12 6.44 -15.24 11.56
C GLY A 12 7.66 -14.36 11.86
N SER A 13 7.80 -13.20 11.21
CA SER A 13 8.77 -12.14 11.58
C SER A 13 8.53 -11.61 12.99
N ASP A 14 9.49 -10.88 13.55
CA ASP A 14 9.34 -10.27 14.88
C ASP A 14 8.27 -9.18 14.88
N GLU A 15 8.14 -8.42 13.79
CA GLU A 15 7.07 -7.46 13.57
C GLU A 15 5.70 -8.15 13.51
N ASP A 16 5.57 -9.27 12.78
CA ASP A 16 4.34 -10.08 12.74
C ASP A 16 3.99 -10.66 14.12
N ARG A 17 4.99 -11.06 14.90
CA ARG A 17 4.81 -11.51 16.29
C ARG A 17 4.51 -10.38 17.27
N SER A 18 4.86 -9.15 16.93
CA SER A 18 4.60 -7.97 17.74
C SER A 18 3.22 -7.40 17.46
N PHE A 19 2.91 -7.09 16.20
CA PHE A 19 1.68 -6.40 15.78
C PHE A 19 1.07 -6.97 14.49
N GLY A 20 1.38 -8.20 14.09
CA GLY A 20 0.79 -8.83 12.92
C GLY A 20 -0.74 -8.97 13.04
N VAL A 21 -1.46 -8.46 12.04
CA VAL A 21 -2.92 -8.53 11.95
C VAL A 21 -3.33 -8.82 10.51
N ASP A 22 -4.22 -9.79 10.35
CA ASP A 22 -4.94 -10.04 9.11
C ASP A 22 -6.25 -9.28 9.17
N CYS A 23 -6.54 -8.59 8.08
CA CYS A 23 -7.76 -7.84 7.92
C CYS A 23 -8.45 -8.28 6.64
N GLU A 24 -9.70 -8.70 6.80
CA GLU A 24 -10.53 -9.16 5.70
C GLU A 24 -11.82 -8.34 5.70
N LYS A 25 -12.28 -7.97 4.49
CA LYS A 25 -13.63 -7.46 4.30
C LYS A 25 -14.62 -8.58 4.66
N THR A 26 -15.79 -8.23 5.19
CA THR A 26 -16.85 -9.21 5.39
C THR A 26 -17.33 -9.78 4.05
N ASP A 27 -17.92 -10.97 4.06
CA ASP A 27 -18.54 -11.59 2.88
C ASP A 27 -19.69 -10.73 2.29
N HIS A 28 -20.20 -9.78 3.06
CA HIS A 28 -21.28 -8.85 2.68
C HIS A 28 -20.76 -7.48 2.22
N ALA A 29 -19.43 -7.31 2.13
CA ALA A 29 -18.85 -6.04 1.73
C ALA A 29 -19.27 -5.65 0.31
N GLN A 30 -19.79 -4.44 0.18
CA GLN A 30 -20.20 -3.88 -1.10
C GLN A 30 -19.00 -3.30 -1.82
N ASN A 31 -18.91 -3.53 -3.13
CA ASN A 31 -17.89 -2.93 -3.96
C ASN A 31 -18.52 -2.16 -5.12
N GLY A 32 -17.98 -0.98 -5.39
CA GLY A 32 -18.32 -0.14 -6.52
C GLY A 32 -17.48 -0.49 -7.75
N ASN A 33 -17.29 0.50 -8.61
CA ASN A 33 -16.49 0.34 -9.82
C ASN A 33 -15.00 0.51 -9.51
N ALA A 34 -14.14 -0.15 -10.29
CA ALA A 34 -12.72 0.18 -10.31
C ALA A 34 -12.50 1.51 -11.04
N ASN A 35 -11.45 2.24 -10.66
CA ASN A 35 -10.98 3.37 -11.45
C ASN A 35 -10.37 2.85 -12.75
N ILE A 36 -10.84 3.33 -13.90
CA ILE A 36 -10.40 2.87 -15.22
C ILE A 36 -9.58 3.97 -15.91
N CYS A 37 -8.50 3.58 -16.59
CA CYS A 37 -7.76 4.49 -17.45
C CYS A 37 -8.60 4.84 -18.69
N PRO A 38 -8.87 6.13 -18.96
CA PRO A 38 -9.70 6.54 -20.10
C PRO A 38 -9.07 6.19 -21.46
N GLU A 39 -7.73 6.12 -21.53
CA GLU A 39 -7.01 5.86 -22.78
C GLU A 39 -6.92 4.37 -23.14
N CYS A 40 -6.64 3.49 -22.17
CA CYS A 40 -6.43 2.06 -22.44
C CYS A 40 -7.50 1.13 -21.85
N GLY A 41 -8.47 1.65 -21.11
CA GLY A 41 -9.54 0.87 -20.50
C GLY A 41 -9.10 -0.07 -19.37
N ARG A 42 -7.83 -0.05 -18.95
CA ARG A 42 -7.33 -0.91 -17.85
C ARG A 42 -7.69 -0.34 -16.48
N ALA A 43 -7.91 -1.22 -15.52
CA ALA A 43 -8.10 -0.86 -14.13
C ALA A 43 -6.81 -0.25 -13.52
N LEU A 44 -6.98 0.89 -12.86
CA LEU A 44 -5.96 1.63 -12.11
C LEU A 44 -6.04 1.35 -10.61
N SER A 45 -7.18 0.88 -10.13
CA SER A 45 -7.39 0.43 -8.76
C SER A 45 -8.15 -0.90 -8.78
N MET A 46 -8.19 -1.58 -7.64
CA MET A 46 -9.22 -2.59 -7.41
C MET A 46 -10.61 -1.94 -7.33
N LEU A 47 -11.65 -2.77 -7.24
CA LEU A 47 -13.02 -2.30 -7.04
C LEU A 47 -13.10 -1.45 -5.77
N GLU A 48 -13.72 -0.28 -5.88
CA GLU A 48 -13.93 0.63 -4.76
C GLU A 48 -14.66 -0.10 -3.63
N TRP A 49 -14.17 0.01 -2.40
CA TRP A 49 -14.91 -0.49 -1.25
C TRP A 49 -15.97 0.53 -0.85
N LEU A 50 -17.24 0.13 -0.76
CA LEU A 50 -18.35 0.99 -0.38
C LEU A 50 -18.81 0.75 1.06
N PRO A 51 -19.45 1.75 1.71
CA PRO A 51 -20.07 1.57 3.02
C PRO A 51 -21.12 0.45 3.04
N PRO A 52 -21.35 -0.22 4.19
CA PRO A 52 -20.62 -0.04 5.46
C PRO A 52 -19.23 -0.69 5.42
N PHE A 53 -18.24 -0.04 6.04
CA PHE A 53 -16.85 -0.50 6.07
C PHE A 53 -16.63 -1.51 7.19
N GLU A 54 -17.18 -2.71 7.01
CA GLU A 54 -17.10 -3.80 7.99
C GLU A 54 -15.92 -4.73 7.72
N VAL A 55 -15.20 -5.10 8.79
CA VAL A 55 -14.04 -6.00 8.71
C VAL A 55 -14.04 -7.08 9.79
N GLU A 56 -13.50 -8.24 9.42
CA GLU A 56 -13.04 -9.25 10.35
C GLU A 56 -11.53 -9.10 10.56
N LEU A 57 -11.11 -9.04 11.83
CA LEU A 57 -9.70 -8.97 12.20
C LEU A 57 -9.23 -10.27 12.84
N THR A 58 -8.05 -10.73 12.45
CA THR A 58 -7.34 -11.82 13.12
C THR A 58 -5.97 -11.34 13.56
N THR A 59 -5.73 -11.26 14.86
CA THR A 59 -4.44 -10.82 15.41
C THR A 59 -3.51 -12.00 15.70
N PHE A 60 -2.22 -11.80 15.38
CA PHE A 60 -1.11 -12.72 15.62
C PHE A 60 -0.08 -12.13 16.59
N GLY A 61 -0.09 -10.80 16.72
CA GLY A 61 0.76 -10.02 17.61
C GLY A 61 0.23 -9.88 19.04
N ARG A 62 1.08 -9.29 19.88
CA ARG A 62 0.74 -8.82 21.23
C ARG A 62 0.17 -7.40 21.26
N HIS A 63 0.31 -6.69 20.15
CA HIS A 63 -0.17 -5.34 19.97
C HIS A 63 -1.07 -5.23 18.75
N TYR A 64 -1.89 -4.18 18.72
CA TYR A 64 -2.60 -3.79 17.51
C TYR A 64 -1.66 -2.99 16.57
N ALA A 65 -1.82 -3.22 15.27
CA ALA A 65 -1.14 -2.44 14.24
C ALA A 65 -1.85 -1.11 14.01
N ASP A 66 -1.09 -0.06 13.73
CA ASP A 66 -1.63 1.25 13.38
C ASP A 66 -2.02 1.35 11.90
N ILE A 67 -1.51 0.44 11.06
CA ILE A 67 -1.95 0.26 9.67
C ILE A 67 -2.30 -1.21 9.45
N LEU A 68 -3.51 -1.45 8.96
CA LEU A 68 -4.00 -2.75 8.51
C LEU A 68 -4.11 -2.75 6.99
N TYR A 69 -3.61 -3.82 6.38
CA TYR A 69 -3.60 -4.01 4.93
C TYR A 69 -4.87 -4.76 4.51
N CYS A 70 -5.99 -4.03 4.40
CA CYS A 70 -7.30 -4.59 4.06
C CYS A 70 -7.57 -4.42 2.55
N VAL A 71 -7.13 -5.39 1.74
CA VAL A 71 -7.22 -5.33 0.28
C VAL A 71 -6.42 -4.13 -0.29
N ASP A 72 -7.07 -3.17 -0.92
CA ASP A 72 -6.44 -2.05 -1.65
C ASP A 72 -6.43 -0.74 -0.86
N ASP A 73 -7.34 -0.60 0.10
CA ASP A 73 -7.35 0.54 1.02
C ASP A 73 -6.55 0.20 2.28
N LEU A 74 -6.13 1.23 3.00
CA LEU A 74 -5.58 1.07 4.35
C LEU A 74 -6.71 1.26 5.35
N LEU A 75 -6.73 0.41 6.39
CA LEU A 75 -7.35 0.83 7.65
C LEU A 75 -6.25 1.35 8.56
N VAL A 76 -6.52 2.48 9.22
CA VAL A 76 -5.55 3.12 10.10
C VAL A 76 -6.16 3.37 11.47
N SER A 77 -5.36 3.26 12.54
CA SER A 77 -5.81 3.54 13.91
C SER A 77 -6.08 5.03 14.14
N ASP A 78 -6.90 5.37 15.13
CA ASP A 78 -7.04 6.71 15.68
C ASP A 78 -5.68 7.36 16.03
N ARG A 79 -4.79 6.61 16.68
CA ARG A 79 -3.42 7.04 16.98
C ARG A 79 -2.64 7.44 15.74
N PHE A 80 -2.75 6.67 14.66
CA PHE A 80 -2.15 7.03 13.37
C PHE A 80 -2.73 8.32 12.82
N VAL A 81 -4.06 8.48 12.85
CA VAL A 81 -4.74 9.68 12.33
C VAL A 81 -4.24 10.95 13.04
N ASP A 82 -4.08 10.89 14.35
CA ASP A 82 -3.58 12.01 15.15
C ASP A 82 -2.15 12.39 14.76
N VAL A 83 -1.25 11.39 14.66
CA VAL A 83 0.14 11.62 14.23
C VAL A 83 0.18 12.16 12.80
N TYR A 84 -0.58 11.57 11.89
CA TYR A 84 -0.64 11.97 10.49
C TYR A 84 -1.05 13.44 10.32
N ARG A 85 -2.10 13.86 11.04
CA ARG A 85 -2.57 15.25 11.03
C ARG A 85 -1.57 16.19 11.69
N LYS A 86 -1.02 15.82 12.85
CA LYS A 86 -0.05 16.66 13.59
C LYS A 86 1.24 16.88 12.80
N ALA A 87 1.72 15.85 12.10
CA ALA A 87 2.90 15.92 11.24
C ALA A 87 2.62 16.61 9.89
N GLY A 88 1.37 16.95 9.58
CA GLY A 88 0.99 17.61 8.32
C GLY A 88 1.27 16.73 7.09
N LEU A 89 1.13 15.41 7.24
CA LEU A 89 1.32 14.46 6.15
C LEU A 89 0.17 14.53 5.15
N THR A 90 0.43 14.12 3.91
CA THR A 90 -0.51 14.25 2.79
C THR A 90 -0.60 12.98 1.94
N GLY A 91 -1.73 12.80 1.25
CA GLY A 91 -1.97 11.66 0.33
C GLY A 91 -2.99 10.62 0.80
N LEU A 92 -3.62 10.82 1.96
CA LEU A 92 -4.86 10.15 2.36
C LEU A 92 -6.01 11.15 2.25
N ASP A 93 -7.08 10.78 1.54
CA ASP A 93 -8.15 11.71 1.19
C ASP A 93 -9.11 11.97 2.37
N GLU A 94 -9.45 10.93 3.12
CA GLU A 94 -10.37 11.00 4.25
C GLU A 94 -10.12 9.87 5.25
N PHE A 95 -10.73 10.01 6.44
CA PHE A 95 -10.68 9.00 7.51
C PHE A 95 -12.11 8.64 7.91
N ILE A 96 -12.64 7.58 7.33
CA ILE A 96 -14.03 7.16 7.56
C ILE A 96 -14.05 5.99 8.55
N PRO A 97 -14.82 6.05 9.65
CA PRO A 97 -14.86 4.96 10.62
C PRO A 97 -15.16 3.60 9.97
N ALA A 98 -14.33 2.61 10.29
CA ALA A 98 -14.55 1.22 9.96
C ALA A 98 -15.09 0.47 11.19
N GLN A 99 -15.95 -0.51 10.94
CA GLN A 99 -16.57 -1.32 11.99
C GLN A 99 -15.91 -2.70 12.05
N ILE A 100 -15.40 -3.05 13.21
CA ILE A 100 -14.84 -4.38 13.46
C ILE A 100 -15.99 -5.27 13.92
N VAL A 101 -16.53 -6.07 13.01
CA VAL A 101 -17.68 -6.95 13.30
C VAL A 101 -17.23 -8.26 13.95
N LYS A 102 -15.96 -8.62 13.79
CA LYS A 102 -15.38 -9.82 14.38
C LYS A 102 -13.90 -9.65 14.66
N LEU A 103 -13.49 -10.14 15.82
CA LEU A 103 -12.11 -10.12 16.26
C LEU A 103 -11.71 -11.50 16.75
N ARG A 104 -10.64 -12.06 16.16
CA ARG A 104 -10.05 -13.32 16.57
C ARG A 104 -8.61 -13.09 17.02
N HIS A 105 -8.21 -13.77 18.08
CA HIS A 105 -6.83 -13.80 18.55
C HIS A 105 -6.27 -15.19 18.32
N ARG A 106 -5.28 -15.33 17.43
CA ARG A 106 -4.62 -16.62 17.17
C ARG A 106 -3.59 -16.97 18.24
N ARG A 107 -3.08 -15.96 18.93
CA ARG A 107 -2.14 -16.10 20.05
C ARG A 107 -2.73 -15.45 21.30
N LYS A 108 -1.90 -14.81 22.12
CA LYS A 108 -2.35 -14.05 23.29
C LYS A 108 -3.18 -12.86 22.83
N LYS A 109 -4.24 -12.56 23.58
CA LYS A 109 -4.99 -11.32 23.43
C LYS A 109 -4.04 -10.12 23.61
N PRO A 110 -4.13 -9.08 22.75
CA PRO A 110 -3.42 -7.83 22.99
C PRO A 110 -3.78 -7.22 24.35
N LEU A 111 -2.82 -6.50 24.94
CA LEU A 111 -2.97 -5.95 26.29
C LEU A 111 -3.82 -4.68 26.30
N GLU A 112 -3.69 -3.89 25.24
CA GLU A 112 -4.42 -2.65 25.02
C GLU A 112 -5.88 -2.89 24.56
N PRO A 113 -6.78 -1.90 24.75
CA PRO A 113 -8.08 -1.93 24.10
C PRO A 113 -7.94 -1.88 22.58
N ILE A 114 -8.94 -2.40 21.87
CA ILE A 114 -8.97 -2.31 20.41
C ILE A 114 -9.08 -0.85 19.96
N PRO A 115 -8.18 -0.36 19.08
CA PRO A 115 -8.28 0.98 18.53
C PRO A 115 -9.53 1.16 17.68
N GLN A 116 -10.01 2.41 17.58
CA GLN A 116 -10.93 2.76 16.50
C GLN A 116 -10.13 2.80 15.19
N TYR A 117 -10.60 2.09 14.18
CA TYR A 117 -9.99 2.13 12.85
C TYR A 117 -10.80 2.97 11.88
N PHE A 118 -10.10 3.54 10.91
CA PHE A 118 -10.66 4.35 9.84
C PHE A 118 -10.17 3.84 8.49
N ARG A 119 -11.08 3.71 7.53
CA ARG A 119 -10.71 3.57 6.13
C ARG A 119 -10.04 4.86 5.68
N ALA A 120 -8.85 4.71 5.11
CA ALA A 120 -8.05 5.77 4.55
C ALA A 120 -7.70 5.44 3.09
N PRO A 121 -8.50 5.93 2.12
CA PRO A 121 -8.19 5.78 0.70
C PRO A 121 -6.85 6.45 0.37
N VAL A 122 -5.99 5.73 -0.35
CA VAL A 122 -4.69 6.25 -0.78
C VAL A 122 -4.84 6.92 -2.13
N LYS A 123 -4.39 8.18 -2.22
CA LYS A 123 -4.53 8.98 -3.43
C LYS A 123 -3.73 8.41 -4.61
N MET A 124 -4.37 8.36 -5.77
CA MET A 124 -3.70 8.15 -7.05
C MET A 124 -3.00 9.45 -7.46
N SER A 125 -1.68 9.43 -7.51
CA SER A 125 -0.86 10.62 -7.73
C SER A 125 -0.55 10.85 -9.21
N LYS A 126 -0.25 12.10 -9.59
CA LYS A 126 0.34 12.41 -10.90
C LYS A 126 1.81 11.96 -11.01
N THR A 127 2.46 11.75 -9.86
CA THR A 127 3.83 11.25 -9.72
C THR A 127 4.00 9.96 -10.51
N THR A 128 5.09 9.87 -11.26
CA THR A 128 5.41 8.73 -12.13
C THR A 128 6.62 7.96 -11.62
N ILE A 129 6.65 6.67 -11.92
CA ILE A 129 7.88 5.88 -11.83
C ILE A 129 8.70 6.11 -13.11
N ASP A 130 10.00 6.37 -12.96
CA ASP A 130 10.96 6.29 -14.06
C ASP A 130 11.23 4.82 -14.36
N GLN A 131 10.57 4.31 -15.40
CA GLN A 131 10.59 2.89 -15.75
C GLN A 131 11.95 2.43 -16.32
N VAL A 132 12.74 3.37 -16.87
CA VAL A 132 14.08 3.08 -17.38
C VAL A 132 15.05 2.97 -16.22
N ALA A 133 15.07 3.95 -15.31
CA ALA A 133 15.90 3.91 -14.11
C ALA A 133 15.50 2.75 -13.16
N SER A 134 14.23 2.33 -13.21
CA SER A 134 13.70 1.19 -12.46
C SER A 134 13.99 -0.18 -13.08
N GLU A 135 14.62 -0.19 -14.26
CA GLU A 135 14.93 -1.40 -15.05
C GLU A 135 13.68 -2.29 -15.27
N TYR A 136 12.58 -1.67 -15.72
CA TYR A 136 11.36 -2.43 -16.05
C TYR A 136 11.58 -3.25 -17.33
N GLU A 137 11.26 -4.54 -17.26
CA GLU A 137 11.26 -5.47 -18.38
C GLU A 137 9.83 -5.76 -18.79
N TRP A 138 9.48 -5.44 -20.04
CA TRP A 138 8.14 -5.61 -20.59
C TRP A 138 8.09 -6.78 -21.57
N GLU A 139 6.96 -7.46 -21.64
CA GLU A 139 6.72 -8.47 -22.67
C GLU A 139 6.52 -7.83 -24.05
N ASP A 140 5.92 -6.64 -24.07
CA ASP A 140 5.67 -5.87 -25.29
C ASP A 140 5.56 -4.37 -24.95
N CYS A 141 6.62 -3.62 -25.25
CA CYS A 141 6.70 -2.19 -24.98
C CYS A 141 5.66 -1.37 -25.76
N SER A 142 5.17 -1.86 -26.91
CA SER A 142 4.15 -1.16 -27.71
C SER A 142 2.79 -1.09 -27.02
N LYS A 143 2.57 -1.95 -26.00
CA LYS A 143 1.33 -2.03 -25.20
C LYS A 143 1.37 -1.22 -23.91
N ILE A 144 2.42 -0.41 -23.72
CA ILE A 144 2.51 0.52 -22.59
C ILE A 144 1.61 1.71 -22.88
N CYS A 145 0.64 1.96 -22.00
CA CYS A 145 -0.25 3.11 -22.13
C CYS A 145 0.50 4.39 -21.72
N PRO A 146 0.52 5.45 -22.55
CA PRO A 146 1.23 6.70 -22.22
C PRO A 146 0.58 7.47 -21.06
N CYS A 147 -0.71 7.25 -20.79
CA CYS A 147 -1.44 7.94 -19.73
C CYS A 147 -1.17 7.34 -18.34
N CYS A 148 -1.31 6.02 -18.18
CA CYS A 148 -1.16 5.36 -16.89
C CYS A 148 0.19 4.66 -16.71
N LEU A 149 1.00 4.59 -17.77
CA LEU A 149 2.32 3.96 -17.80
C LEU A 149 2.28 2.48 -17.42
N THR A 150 1.16 1.80 -17.68
CA THR A 150 1.02 0.36 -17.43
C THR A 150 1.06 -0.43 -18.73
N GLY A 151 1.51 -1.68 -18.63
CA GLY A 151 1.77 -2.61 -19.73
C GLY A 151 1.84 -4.06 -19.23
N PRO A 152 2.04 -5.03 -20.14
CA PRO A 152 2.34 -6.41 -19.77
C PRO A 152 3.77 -6.51 -19.21
N LEU A 153 3.92 -6.14 -17.94
CA LEU A 153 5.19 -6.13 -17.20
C LEU A 153 5.62 -7.55 -16.84
N ILE A 154 6.88 -7.89 -17.11
CA ILE A 154 7.48 -9.15 -16.68
C ILE A 154 8.08 -8.98 -15.27
N ARG A 155 8.98 -8.01 -15.12
CA ARG A 155 9.72 -7.76 -13.88
C ARG A 155 10.29 -6.35 -13.81
N TYR A 156 10.81 -5.99 -12.64
CA TYR A 156 11.58 -4.76 -12.42
C TYR A 156 12.56 -4.94 -11.26
N LYS A 157 13.63 -4.15 -11.21
CA LYS A 157 14.63 -4.24 -10.12
C LYS A 157 14.42 -3.23 -8.99
N SER A 158 13.75 -2.12 -9.27
CA SER A 158 13.49 -1.07 -8.30
C SER A 158 12.23 -0.28 -8.66
N GLN A 159 11.82 0.66 -7.81
CA GLN A 159 10.79 1.67 -8.11
C GLN A 159 11.35 3.07 -7.89
N ILE A 160 11.99 3.61 -8.91
CA ILE A 160 12.57 4.95 -8.90
C ILE A 160 11.48 5.96 -9.26
N VAL A 161 11.17 6.86 -8.33
CA VAL A 161 10.25 7.97 -8.57
C VAL A 161 10.95 9.04 -9.42
N ASP A 162 10.30 9.45 -10.51
CA ASP A 162 10.70 10.64 -11.25
C ASP A 162 10.42 11.88 -10.38
N GLN A 163 11.49 12.48 -9.86
CA GLN A 163 11.39 13.62 -8.94
C GLN A 163 10.76 14.84 -9.60
N ASN A 164 10.79 14.95 -10.93
CA ASN A 164 10.21 16.10 -11.63
C ASN A 164 8.68 16.03 -11.70
N THR A 165 8.10 14.85 -11.54
CA THR A 165 6.64 14.65 -11.54
C THR A 165 6.06 14.52 -10.13
N TRP A 166 6.91 14.43 -9.11
CA TRP A 166 6.48 14.30 -7.72
C TRP A 166 5.65 15.51 -7.28
N ASP A 167 4.48 15.24 -6.73
CA ASP A 167 3.49 16.25 -6.34
C ASP A 167 3.53 16.62 -4.85
N GLY A 168 4.54 16.16 -4.13
CA GLY A 168 4.76 16.46 -2.71
C GLY A 168 3.99 15.56 -1.74
N LEU A 169 3.26 14.55 -2.21
CA LEU A 169 2.52 13.62 -1.35
C LEU A 169 3.45 12.72 -0.52
N ASP A 170 3.01 12.38 0.70
CA ASP A 170 3.75 11.53 1.63
C ASP A 170 3.36 10.06 1.57
N ILE A 171 2.16 9.74 1.11
CA ILE A 171 1.71 8.39 0.80
C ILE A 171 0.87 8.43 -0.47
N PHE A 172 1.20 7.60 -1.46
CA PHE A 172 0.51 7.66 -2.74
C PHE A 172 0.67 6.38 -3.57
N LEU A 173 -0.19 6.24 -4.57
CA LEU A 173 -0.04 5.31 -5.68
C LEU A 173 0.53 6.08 -6.90
N PRO A 174 1.77 5.80 -7.34
CA PRO A 174 2.33 6.46 -8.52
C PRO A 174 1.83 5.82 -9.82
N ARG A 175 1.75 6.63 -10.89
CA ARG A 175 1.53 6.12 -12.24
C ARG A 175 2.74 5.30 -12.71
N GLY A 176 2.47 4.18 -13.38
CA GLY A 176 3.48 3.21 -13.78
C GLY A 176 4.04 2.36 -12.61
N GLY A 177 3.63 2.64 -11.37
CA GLY A 177 3.93 1.80 -10.22
C GLY A 177 2.86 0.74 -10.00
N ARG A 178 3.18 -0.23 -9.14
CA ARG A 178 2.25 -1.30 -8.71
C ARG A 178 2.07 -1.37 -7.20
N ARG A 179 2.70 -0.46 -6.45
CA ARG A 179 2.78 -0.48 -5.00
C ARG A 179 2.57 0.93 -4.47
N LYS A 180 2.04 1.03 -3.25
CA LYS A 180 1.96 2.27 -2.49
C LYS A 180 3.37 2.67 -2.09
N LEU A 181 3.72 3.93 -2.31
CA LEU A 181 4.98 4.51 -1.84
C LEU A 181 4.71 5.51 -0.73
N VAL A 182 5.67 5.62 0.18
CA VAL A 182 5.69 6.63 1.23
C VAL A 182 6.97 7.45 1.17
N SER A 183 6.91 8.72 1.53
CA SER A 183 8.07 9.63 1.61
C SER A 183 8.94 9.31 2.83
N GLN A 184 10.19 9.78 2.83
CA GLN A 184 11.03 9.76 4.04
C GLN A 184 10.33 10.45 5.22
N ARG A 185 9.66 11.58 4.99
CA ARG A 185 8.93 12.34 6.03
C ARG A 185 7.84 11.49 6.70
N PHE A 186 7.13 10.67 5.92
CA PHE A 186 6.17 9.72 6.45
C PHE A 186 6.85 8.72 7.39
N VAL A 187 7.96 8.12 6.94
CA VAL A 187 8.71 7.13 7.72
C VAL A 187 9.21 7.74 9.04
N ASP A 188 9.80 8.93 8.96
CA ASP A 188 10.33 9.64 10.12
C ASP A 188 9.24 9.91 11.16
N ALA A 189 8.08 10.42 10.74
CA ALA A 189 6.94 10.67 11.63
C ALA A 189 6.43 9.39 12.30
N CYS A 190 6.40 8.28 11.56
CA CYS A 190 5.96 7.00 12.11
C CYS A 190 6.96 6.44 13.13
N GLN A 191 8.25 6.60 12.88
CA GLN A 191 9.32 6.15 13.78
C GLN A 191 9.39 7.01 15.04
N GLU A 192 9.33 8.35 14.92
CA GLU A 192 9.33 9.28 16.04
C GLU A 192 8.20 9.00 17.04
N HIS A 193 7.03 8.61 16.52
CA HIS A 193 5.85 8.29 17.32
C HIS A 193 5.67 6.81 17.65
N ASN A 194 6.62 5.95 17.28
CA ASN A 194 6.59 4.50 17.52
C ASN A 194 5.26 3.86 17.04
N LEU A 195 4.88 4.13 15.78
CA LEU A 195 3.71 3.53 15.15
C LEU A 195 4.00 2.11 14.64
N ASN A 196 3.07 1.18 14.90
CA ASN A 196 3.11 -0.24 14.53
C ASN A 196 2.57 -0.43 13.12
N ILE A 197 3.33 -0.03 12.10
CA ILE A 197 2.81 0.07 10.71
C ILE A 197 3.13 -1.16 9.85
N GLY A 198 4.34 -1.68 9.96
CA GLY A 198 4.86 -2.68 9.05
C GLY A 198 6.33 -2.43 8.75
N ILE A 199 6.76 -2.86 7.56
CA ILE A 199 8.14 -2.72 7.11
C ILE A 199 8.21 -1.64 6.03
N PHE A 200 9.22 -0.78 6.18
CA PHE A 200 9.60 0.20 5.16
C PHE A 200 10.79 -0.33 4.37
N THR A 201 10.55 -0.67 3.09
CA THR A 201 11.61 -1.14 2.19
C THR A 201 12.00 -0.01 1.25
N PRO A 202 13.28 0.40 1.15
CA PRO A 202 13.70 1.44 0.21
C PRO A 202 13.29 1.08 -1.22
N ALA A 203 12.60 2.00 -1.89
CA ALA A 203 12.02 1.74 -3.21
C ALA A 203 13.10 1.46 -4.26
N GLU A 204 14.30 2.05 -4.10
CA GLU A 204 15.46 1.82 -4.95
C GLU A 204 16.04 0.40 -4.86
N THR A 205 15.69 -0.37 -3.84
CA THR A 205 16.18 -1.75 -3.65
C THR A 205 15.10 -2.81 -3.85
N PHE A 206 13.84 -2.40 -4.02
CA PHE A 206 12.72 -3.34 -4.13
C PHE A 206 12.47 -3.77 -5.57
N GLY A 207 12.93 -4.97 -5.91
CA GLY A 207 12.62 -5.64 -7.18
C GLY A 207 11.43 -6.59 -7.09
N ASN A 208 10.81 -6.90 -8.22
CA ASN A 208 9.81 -7.94 -8.33
C ASN A 208 10.02 -8.72 -9.64
N ASP A 209 10.22 -10.03 -9.51
CA ASP A 209 10.25 -10.98 -10.62
C ASP A 209 9.06 -11.93 -10.49
N GLY A 210 7.96 -11.59 -11.15
CA GLY A 210 6.73 -12.40 -11.14
C GLY A 210 6.82 -13.64 -12.02
N PHE A 211 7.84 -13.74 -12.88
CA PHE A 211 8.02 -14.81 -13.84
C PHE A 211 9.48 -15.30 -13.82
N PRO A 212 9.95 -15.89 -12.69
CA PRO A 212 11.33 -16.34 -12.57
C PRO A 212 11.70 -17.44 -13.58
N TRP A 213 10.71 -18.16 -14.12
CA TRP A 213 10.88 -19.16 -15.18
C TRP A 213 11.02 -18.56 -16.59
N LYS A 214 10.71 -17.27 -16.78
CA LYS A 214 10.93 -16.55 -18.07
C LYS A 214 12.37 -16.05 -18.22
N LYS A 215 13.30 -16.42 -17.33
CA LYS A 215 14.73 -16.03 -17.45
C LYS A 215 15.32 -16.61 -18.73
N GLY A 216 15.77 -15.75 -19.65
CA GLY A 216 16.45 -16.13 -20.90
C GLY A 216 15.67 -15.92 -22.20
N HIS A 217 14.46 -15.34 -22.17
CA HIS A 217 13.62 -15.20 -23.38
C HIS A 217 13.66 -13.86 -24.12
N LEU A 218 14.59 -12.95 -23.78
CA LEU A 218 14.82 -11.75 -24.58
C LEU A 218 16.31 -11.66 -24.94
N GLN A 219 16.71 -12.46 -25.94
CA GLN A 219 17.76 -12.04 -26.86
C GLN A 219 17.11 -11.47 -28.11
N LYS A 220 17.44 -10.19 -28.35
CA LYS A 220 17.26 -9.37 -29.55
C LYS A 220 15.89 -8.73 -29.77
#